data_AF-A0A0M9DM74-F1
#
_entry.id   AF-A0A0M9DM74-F1
#
_cell.length_a   1.000
_cell.length_b   1.000
_cell.length_c   1.000
_cell.angle_alpha   90.00
_cell.angle_beta   90.00
_cell.angle_gamma   90.00
#
_symmetry.space_group_name_H-M   'P 1'
#
loop_
_entity.id
_entity.type
_entity.pdbx_description
1 polymer ?
#
loop_
_entity_poly.entity_id
_entity_poly.type
_entity_poly.pdbx_seq_one_letter_code
_entity_poly.pdbx_strand_id
1 'polypeptide(L)'
;MKNKKKLALLSIVAVPSLLYSTPTLAAEVIEHPQTAYIANNSYNANVANTVQLINNINNTTATFQANLEAALKAYNALTEVEKQYVTNHATLSAHQQTRLTYRKLATQIEEKLASVDATSANYYTNVVETRDWYNTLNAAQKSFISEAARKILTSTVTPNTSLNTVVAKIQLLNASRSSFHKDVADARAELNALRRFSNVSLPSGIEQLLLDAEQLVANDKTAAKKVEDAIAALSSTTSTAHDVQTVKTAFEALTPVQQQLVPNVWTLVDFIQGEYTLPTKENIPKKPDSSASAAIPGEITAMTKSKKTYKAKINVAASEVNTERFILTTKDKITIIIPPLYTLVNEDEGVMEIQVTKRGNRITLAVTLNKEPVVFDANMEIIIEGLTANSSIIHSNELGNRVPADFIISGNRHIVQTTISDTFQIVYN
;
A
#
# COMPACT_ATOMS: atom_id res chain seq x y z
N MET A 1 14.74 30.91 -4.66
CA MET A 1 14.82 30.84 -3.18
C MET A 1 15.85 29.79 -2.79
N LYS A 2 16.78 30.17 -1.90
CA LYS A 2 17.94 29.36 -1.48
C LYS A 2 17.47 28.27 -0.50
N ASN A 3 17.90 27.03 -0.70
CA ASN A 3 18.23 26.13 0.41
C ASN A 3 19.33 25.15 -0.01
N LYS A 4 20.56 25.53 0.34
CA LYS A 4 21.75 24.67 0.35
C LYS A 4 21.90 24.11 1.76
N LYS A 5 22.18 22.81 1.88
CA LYS A 5 23.25 22.14 2.68
C LYS A 5 22.83 20.69 2.91
N LYS A 6 23.29 19.77 2.05
CA LYS A 6 24.58 19.04 2.11
C LYS A 6 24.60 17.96 3.20
N LEU A 7 24.22 16.77 2.77
CA LEU A 7 24.64 15.46 3.26
C LEU A 7 26.06 15.19 2.73
N ALA A 8 27.00 14.77 3.57
CA ALA A 8 28.25 14.09 3.20
C ALA A 8 28.76 13.37 4.47
N LEU A 9 28.49 12.08 4.65
CA LEU A 9 29.26 10.91 4.19
C LEU A 9 30.70 10.85 4.72
N LEU A 10 30.93 9.81 5.54
CA LEU A 10 32.19 9.28 6.03
C LEU A 10 33.24 9.12 4.91
N SER A 11 34.48 9.47 5.23
CA SER A 11 35.65 8.73 4.73
C SER A 11 36.83 8.85 5.69
N ILE A 12 37.33 7.69 6.07
CA ILE A 12 38.57 7.33 6.77
C ILE A 12 39.79 8.04 6.13
N VAL A 13 40.86 8.32 6.90
CA VAL A 13 42.28 8.03 6.57
C VAL A 13 43.29 8.59 7.60
N ALA A 14 44.18 7.68 8.01
CA ALA A 14 45.58 7.78 8.41
C ALA A 14 46.06 8.59 9.64
N VAL A 15 46.64 7.81 10.56
CA VAL A 15 47.73 8.13 11.48
C VAL A 15 48.99 8.52 10.71
N PRO A 16 49.85 9.38 11.27
CA PRO A 16 51.29 9.16 11.14
C PRO A 16 52.00 9.14 12.49
N SER A 17 52.65 8.01 12.74
CA SER A 17 53.77 7.84 13.66
C SER A 17 55.04 8.37 12.98
N LEU A 18 55.80 9.25 13.65
CA LEU A 18 57.21 9.56 13.33
C LEU A 18 57.93 9.76 14.67
N LEU A 19 58.59 8.73 15.20
CA LEU A 19 59.97 8.28 14.96
C LEU A 19 61.01 9.00 15.83
N TYR A 20 61.60 8.19 16.70
CA TYR A 20 62.79 8.38 17.51
C TYR A 20 64.03 8.69 16.64
N SER A 21 64.90 9.57 17.14
CA SER A 21 66.33 9.54 16.81
C SER A 21 67.19 10.00 17.99
N THR A 22 68.27 9.24 18.23
CA THR A 22 69.49 9.55 19.03
C THR A 22 70.64 8.84 18.29
N PRO A 23 71.96 9.07 18.53
CA PRO A 23 72.63 9.90 19.56
C PRO A 23 73.87 10.71 19.04
N THR A 24 74.51 11.55 19.88
CA THR A 24 75.98 11.57 20.19
C THR A 24 76.41 12.79 21.04
N LEU A 25 77.38 12.55 21.94
CA LEU A 25 78.00 13.50 22.89
C LEU A 25 78.95 14.51 22.21
N ALA A 26 78.93 15.76 22.66
CA ALA A 26 80.12 16.59 22.89
C ALA A 26 79.82 17.63 23.98
N ALA A 27 80.72 17.75 24.94
CA ALA A 27 80.59 18.56 26.14
C ALA A 27 80.93 20.04 25.86
N GLU A 28 80.18 20.95 26.48
CA GLU A 28 80.74 22.23 26.94
C GLU A 28 80.05 22.61 28.27
N VAL A 29 80.86 22.61 29.32
CA VAL A 29 80.49 22.98 30.70
C VAL A 29 80.58 24.49 30.81
N ILE A 30 79.49 25.21 31.04
CA ILE A 30 79.50 26.48 31.79
C ILE A 30 78.20 26.61 32.62
N GLU A 31 78.36 26.32 33.91
CA GLU A 31 77.70 26.90 35.08
C GLU A 31 76.17 26.94 35.19
N HIS A 32 75.66 26.15 36.14
CA HIS A 32 74.57 26.60 37.02
C HIS A 32 75.10 27.70 37.95
N PRO A 33 74.45 28.87 38.03
CA PRO A 33 74.32 29.56 39.29
C PRO A 33 72.95 29.20 39.85
N GLN A 34 72.93 28.34 40.88
CA GLN A 34 71.93 28.50 41.91
C GLN A 34 72.08 29.91 42.47
N THR A 35 71.09 30.77 42.24
CA THR A 35 70.46 31.62 43.28
C THR A 35 69.52 32.64 42.64
N ALA A 36 68.23 32.44 42.85
CA ALA A 36 67.33 33.50 43.31
C ALA A 36 66.06 32.85 43.90
N TYR A 37 66.22 32.20 45.05
CA TYR A 37 65.14 32.09 46.01
C TYR A 37 64.86 33.51 46.55
N ILE A 38 64.12 34.31 45.79
CA ILE A 38 63.47 35.52 46.30
C ILE A 38 61.98 35.31 46.13
N ALA A 39 61.35 35.03 47.27
CA ALA A 39 59.94 35.16 47.59
C ALA A 39 58.97 35.29 46.40
N ASN A 40 58.22 34.21 46.14
CA ASN A 40 56.78 34.40 46.07
C ASN A 40 56.04 33.17 46.58
N ASN A 41 55.96 33.05 47.92
CA ASN A 41 55.04 32.11 48.56
C ASN A 41 53.59 32.29 48.04
N SER A 42 53.25 33.48 47.52
CA SER A 42 51.95 33.74 46.89
C SER A 42 51.76 33.07 45.53
N TYR A 43 52.77 33.02 44.65
CA TYR A 43 52.65 32.36 43.33
C TYR A 43 52.48 30.85 43.49
N ASN A 44 53.20 30.24 44.43
CA ASN A 44 53.05 28.82 44.72
C ASN A 44 51.66 28.52 45.34
N ALA A 45 51.18 29.35 46.27
CA ALA A 45 49.87 29.16 46.90
C ALA A 45 48.70 29.28 45.91
N ASN A 46 48.71 30.26 45.00
CA ASN A 46 47.63 30.45 44.02
C ASN A 46 47.57 29.31 42.99
N VAL A 47 48.73 28.89 42.49
CA VAL A 47 48.86 27.75 41.56
C VAL A 47 48.44 26.45 42.27
N ALA A 48 48.95 26.19 43.49
CA ALA A 48 48.60 25.00 44.26
C ALA A 48 47.10 24.93 44.57
N ASN A 49 46.48 26.05 44.97
CA ASN A 49 45.04 26.14 45.18
C ASN A 49 44.26 25.84 43.89
N THR A 50 44.68 26.38 42.75
CA THR A 50 44.04 26.11 41.45
C THR A 50 44.13 24.63 41.09
N VAL A 51 45.32 24.01 41.25
CA VAL A 51 45.53 22.58 41.03
C VAL A 51 44.60 21.75 41.92
N GLN A 52 44.49 22.10 43.20
CA GLN A 52 43.60 21.41 44.13
C GLN A 52 42.12 21.55 43.74
N LEU A 53 41.67 22.75 43.37
CA LEU A 53 40.30 22.98 42.91
C LEU A 53 39.96 22.14 41.68
N ILE A 54 40.89 22.05 40.71
CA ILE A 54 40.72 21.22 39.52
C ILE A 54 40.63 19.72 39.89
N ASN A 55 41.48 19.24 40.81
CA ASN A 55 41.46 17.84 41.27
C ASN A 55 40.16 17.48 42.02
N ASN A 56 39.52 18.47 42.67
CA ASN A 56 38.28 18.29 43.41
C ASN A 56 37.03 18.29 42.51
N ILE A 57 37.17 18.48 41.20
CA ILE A 57 36.04 18.42 40.27
C ILE A 57 35.61 16.95 40.11
N ASN A 58 34.38 16.65 40.51
CA ASN A 58 33.77 15.34 40.29
C ASN A 58 32.55 15.47 39.39
N ASN A 59 32.67 14.96 38.15
CA ASN A 59 31.63 15.02 37.12
C ASN A 59 30.44 14.06 37.31
N THR A 60 30.34 13.37 38.44
CA THR A 60 29.19 12.52 38.78
C THR A 60 28.29 13.12 39.86
N THR A 61 28.78 14.14 40.57
CA THR A 61 28.12 14.75 41.73
C THR A 61 27.40 16.06 41.39
N ALA A 62 26.36 16.42 42.14
CA ALA A 62 25.59 17.65 41.92
C ALA A 62 26.44 18.93 42.05
N THR A 63 27.57 18.88 42.77
CA THR A 63 28.51 20.00 42.95
C THR A 63 29.45 20.22 41.76
N PHE A 64 29.38 19.37 40.71
CA PHE A 64 30.25 19.47 39.53
C PHE A 64 30.32 20.88 38.94
N GLN A 65 29.16 21.52 38.73
CA GLN A 65 29.12 22.84 38.11
C GLN A 65 29.78 23.90 38.99
N ALA A 66 29.46 23.92 40.29
CA ALA A 66 30.05 24.87 41.23
C ALA A 66 31.57 24.69 41.36
N ASN A 67 32.04 23.45 41.47
CA ASN A 67 33.47 23.15 41.56
C ASN A 67 34.21 23.52 40.27
N LEU A 68 33.62 23.26 39.09
CA LEU A 68 34.19 23.65 37.81
C LEU A 68 34.24 25.17 37.65
N GLU A 69 33.20 25.90 38.04
CA GLU A 69 33.18 27.36 38.00
C GLU A 69 34.22 27.98 38.95
N ALA A 70 34.38 27.42 40.16
CA ALA A 70 35.41 27.83 41.11
C ALA A 70 36.82 27.61 40.55
N ALA A 71 37.09 26.43 39.96
CA ALA A 71 38.37 26.11 39.34
C ALA A 71 38.67 27.01 38.14
N LEU A 72 37.68 27.28 37.27
CA LEU A 72 37.84 28.21 36.14
C LEU A 72 38.11 29.63 36.60
N LYS A 73 37.41 30.10 37.63
CA LYS A 73 37.63 31.43 38.21
C LYS A 73 39.04 31.55 38.78
N ALA A 74 39.51 30.54 39.53
CA ALA A 74 40.86 30.49 40.07
C ALA A 74 41.91 30.50 38.96
N TYR A 75 41.77 29.63 37.95
CA TYR A 75 42.68 29.57 36.80
C TYR A 75 42.74 30.86 35.99
N ASN A 76 41.59 31.52 35.76
CA ASN A 76 41.53 32.78 35.03
C ASN A 76 42.10 33.97 35.81
N ALA A 77 42.19 33.88 37.14
CA ALA A 77 42.80 34.89 37.99
C ALA A 77 44.34 34.80 38.03
N LEU A 78 44.92 33.69 37.56
CA LEU A 78 46.35 33.51 37.46
C LEU A 78 46.95 34.39 36.34
N THR A 79 48.17 34.87 36.56
CA THR A 79 49.00 35.47 35.52
C THR A 79 49.41 34.44 34.47
N GLU A 80 49.85 34.91 33.29
CA GLU A 80 50.29 34.02 32.21
C GLU A 80 51.48 33.12 32.62
N VAL A 81 52.37 33.62 33.49
CA VAL A 81 53.48 32.83 34.04
C VAL A 81 52.95 31.77 35.01
N GLU A 82 52.05 32.12 35.92
CA GLU A 82 51.44 31.14 36.86
C GLU A 82 50.66 30.03 36.15
N LYS A 83 49.95 30.35 35.06
CA LYS A 83 49.19 29.35 34.27
C LYS A 83 50.09 28.23 33.71
N GLN A 84 51.34 28.53 33.37
CA GLN A 84 52.31 27.54 32.89
C GLN A 84 52.65 26.48 33.94
N TYR A 85 52.46 26.78 35.23
CA TYR A 85 52.72 25.87 36.34
C TYR A 85 51.49 25.05 36.77
N VAL A 86 50.31 25.25 36.16
CA VAL A 86 49.11 24.47 36.45
C VAL A 86 49.16 23.14 35.71
N THR A 87 49.73 22.13 36.37
CA THR A 87 50.03 20.82 35.77
C THR A 87 48.80 20.03 35.30
N ASN A 88 47.61 20.28 35.86
CA ASN A 88 46.36 19.60 35.55
C ASN A 88 45.40 20.43 34.67
N HIS A 89 45.92 21.40 33.92
CA HIS A 89 45.12 22.19 32.97
C HIS A 89 44.36 21.33 31.94
N ALA A 90 44.93 20.20 31.50
CA ALA A 90 44.25 19.26 30.60
C ALA A 90 42.96 18.69 31.22
N THR A 91 42.97 18.38 32.53
CA THR A 91 41.80 17.91 33.27
C THR A 91 40.71 18.99 33.34
N LEU A 92 41.09 20.24 33.58
CA LEU A 92 40.15 21.38 33.55
C LEU A 92 39.47 21.51 32.18
N SER A 93 40.25 21.41 31.10
CA SER A 93 39.74 21.44 29.72
C SER A 93 38.77 20.28 29.44
N ALA A 94 39.07 19.07 29.91
CA ALA A 94 38.18 17.91 29.79
C ALA A 94 36.85 18.11 30.54
N HIS A 95 36.88 18.72 31.73
CA HIS A 95 35.66 19.06 32.46
C HIS A 95 34.84 20.17 31.80
N GLN A 96 35.47 21.16 31.17
CA GLN A 96 34.76 22.14 30.35
C GLN A 96 34.02 21.48 29.18
N GLN A 97 34.64 20.50 28.52
CA GLN A 97 34.00 19.72 27.46
C GLN A 97 32.84 18.87 28.00
N THR A 98 33.02 18.23 29.15
CA THR A 98 31.98 17.47 29.84
C THR A 98 30.75 18.35 30.13
N ARG A 99 30.97 19.58 30.61
CA ARG A 99 29.90 20.56 30.83
C ARG A 99 29.10 20.85 29.55
N LEU A 100 29.77 20.98 28.40
CA LEU A 100 29.07 21.18 27.12
C LEU A 100 28.22 19.96 26.75
N THR A 101 28.72 18.76 26.97
CA THR A 101 27.97 17.52 26.75
C THR A 101 26.73 17.44 27.65
N TYR A 102 26.86 17.77 28.93
CA TYR A 102 25.73 17.75 29.87
C TYR A 102 24.69 18.83 29.55
N ARG A 103 25.10 20.01 29.09
CA ARG A 103 24.17 21.03 28.59
C ARG A 103 23.38 20.54 27.38
N LYS A 104 24.04 19.93 26.39
CA LYS A 104 23.36 19.36 25.22
C LYS A 104 22.36 18.26 25.60
N LEU A 105 22.74 17.41 26.55
CA LEU A 105 21.86 16.37 27.10
C LEU A 105 20.61 16.98 27.75
N ALA A 106 20.79 18.00 28.60
CA ALA A 106 19.68 18.70 29.24
C ALA A 106 18.74 19.36 28.21
N THR A 107 19.29 20.02 27.19
CA THR A 107 18.50 20.59 26.09
C THR A 107 17.66 19.52 25.37
N GLN A 108 18.22 18.34 25.08
CA GLN A 108 17.45 17.26 24.45
C GLN A 108 16.29 16.77 25.32
N ILE A 109 16.49 16.67 26.64
CA ILE A 109 15.44 16.31 27.59
C ILE A 109 14.34 17.37 27.60
N GLU A 110 14.71 18.65 27.61
CA GLU A 110 13.77 19.76 27.63
C GLU A 110 13.01 19.90 26.32
N GLU A 111 13.67 19.71 25.17
CA GLU A 111 13.02 19.66 23.86
C GLU A 111 12.07 18.46 23.75
N LYS A 112 12.43 17.28 24.28
CA LYS A 112 11.54 16.11 24.33
C LYS A 112 10.32 16.34 25.23
N LEU A 113 10.42 17.19 26.24
CA LEU A 113 9.28 17.62 27.07
C LEU A 113 8.45 18.73 26.41
N ALA A 114 9.09 19.67 25.73
CA ALA A 114 8.45 20.85 25.12
C ALA A 114 7.79 20.57 23.76
N SER A 115 8.28 19.58 23.01
CA SER A 115 7.71 19.12 21.73
C SER A 115 6.34 18.45 21.85
N VAL A 116 5.76 18.49 23.04
CA VAL A 116 4.61 17.71 23.41
C VAL A 116 3.51 18.66 23.86
N ASP A 117 2.51 18.84 23.01
CA ASP A 117 1.28 19.49 23.43
C ASP A 117 0.69 18.72 24.62
N ALA A 118 0.31 19.42 25.69
CA ALA A 118 -0.35 18.81 26.85
C ALA A 118 -1.66 18.08 26.46
N THR A 119 -2.27 18.42 25.32
CA THR A 119 -3.44 17.74 24.77
C THR A 119 -3.09 16.65 23.75
N SER A 120 -1.81 16.42 23.45
CA SER A 120 -1.38 15.34 22.56
C SER A 120 -1.59 13.98 23.21
N ALA A 121 -2.11 13.02 22.44
CA ALA A 121 -2.26 11.63 22.86
C ALA A 121 -0.91 11.01 23.31
N ASN A 122 0.20 11.49 22.75
CA ASN A 122 1.55 10.99 23.06
C ASN A 122 2.20 11.68 24.28
N TYR A 123 1.50 12.61 24.95
CA TYR A 123 2.11 13.41 26.01
C TYR A 123 2.64 12.59 27.16
N TYR A 124 1.83 11.63 27.60
CA TYR A 124 2.14 10.76 28.72
C TYR A 124 3.30 9.82 28.41
N THR A 125 3.27 9.19 27.24
CA THR A 125 4.34 8.33 26.78
C THR A 125 5.66 9.09 26.74
N ASN A 126 5.65 10.31 26.18
CA ASN A 126 6.85 11.14 26.10
C ASN A 126 7.38 11.56 27.48
N VAL A 127 6.51 11.99 28.39
CA VAL A 127 6.91 12.37 29.76
C VAL A 127 7.49 11.16 30.51
N VAL A 128 6.90 9.97 30.35
CA VAL A 128 7.33 8.76 31.06
C VAL A 128 8.67 8.24 30.52
N GLU A 129 8.84 8.14 29.21
CA GLU A 129 10.13 7.79 28.62
C GLU A 129 11.22 8.78 29.00
N THR A 130 10.89 10.07 29.03
CA THR A 130 11.84 11.10 29.44
C THR A 130 12.15 11.02 30.93
N ARG A 131 11.18 10.64 31.76
CA ARG A 131 11.37 10.35 33.19
C ARG A 131 12.27 9.14 33.40
N ASP A 132 12.06 8.07 32.64
CA ASP A 132 12.90 6.87 32.73
C ASP A 132 14.33 7.22 32.33
N TRP A 133 14.52 7.97 31.24
CA TRP A 133 15.82 8.50 30.84
C TRP A 133 16.43 9.39 31.95
N TYR A 134 15.66 10.35 32.48
CA TYR A 134 16.07 11.21 33.59
C TYR A 134 16.53 10.41 34.80
N ASN A 135 15.83 9.33 35.14
CA ASN A 135 16.16 8.49 36.28
C ASN A 135 17.52 7.80 36.14
N THR A 136 17.93 7.46 34.91
CA THR A 136 19.27 6.87 34.63
C THR A 136 20.43 7.86 34.79
N LEU A 137 20.17 9.17 34.83
CA LEU A 137 21.21 10.18 34.90
C LEU A 137 21.87 10.26 36.28
N ASN A 138 23.17 10.57 36.28
CA ASN A 138 23.90 10.86 37.50
C ASN A 138 23.53 12.26 38.07
N ALA A 139 23.97 12.54 39.30
CA ALA A 139 23.60 13.78 39.99
C ALA A 139 24.15 15.04 39.31
N ALA A 140 25.34 14.97 38.70
CA ALA A 140 25.89 16.07 37.92
C ALA A 140 25.06 16.38 36.67
N GLN A 141 24.62 15.36 35.94
CA GLN A 141 23.79 15.53 34.75
C GLN A 141 22.42 16.11 35.09
N LYS A 142 21.80 15.63 36.18
CA LYS A 142 20.49 16.11 36.65
C LYS A 142 20.49 17.58 37.06
N SER A 143 21.64 18.13 37.49
CA SER A 143 21.72 19.54 37.89
C SER A 143 21.65 20.53 36.71
N PHE A 144 21.95 20.08 35.48
CA PHE A 144 21.83 20.91 34.27
C PHE A 144 20.39 21.05 33.75
N ILE A 145 19.46 20.20 34.23
CA ILE A 145 18.05 20.20 33.79
C ILE A 145 17.29 21.26 34.57
N SER A 146 16.50 22.09 33.89
CA SER A 146 15.72 23.17 34.52
C SER A 146 14.77 22.66 35.61
N GLU A 147 14.49 23.52 36.59
CA GLU A 147 13.58 23.20 37.68
C GLU A 147 12.16 22.85 37.20
N ALA A 148 11.67 23.56 36.18
CA ALA A 148 10.37 23.27 35.56
C ALA A 148 10.32 21.86 34.97
N ALA A 149 11.34 21.46 34.20
CA ALA A 149 11.43 20.11 33.66
C ALA A 149 11.55 19.05 34.76
N ARG A 150 12.40 19.29 35.78
CA ARG A 150 12.51 18.37 36.92
C ARG A 150 11.18 18.19 37.65
N LYS A 151 10.41 19.26 37.87
CA LYS A 151 9.10 19.19 38.52
C LYS A 151 8.11 18.33 37.73
N ILE A 152 8.10 18.44 36.40
CA ILE A 152 7.28 17.58 35.54
C ILE A 152 7.71 16.11 35.72
N LEU A 153 9.01 15.84 35.64
CA LEU A 153 9.57 14.49 35.69
C LEU A 153 9.43 13.80 37.07
N THR A 154 9.37 14.57 38.16
CA THR A 154 9.21 14.04 39.53
C THR A 154 7.76 14.05 40.03
N SER A 155 6.85 14.74 39.34
CA SER A 155 5.43 14.77 39.69
C SER A 155 4.71 13.45 39.36
N THR A 156 3.62 13.17 40.09
CA THR A 156 2.69 12.09 39.74
C THR A 156 1.88 12.53 38.52
N VAL A 157 2.19 11.94 37.38
CA VAL A 157 1.51 12.21 36.12
C VAL A 157 0.27 11.32 36.04
N THR A 158 -0.93 11.90 36.22
CA THR A 158 -2.22 11.18 36.12
C THR A 158 -2.61 11.02 34.65
N PRO A 159 -3.00 9.83 34.16
CA PRO A 159 -3.36 9.62 32.76
C PRO A 159 -4.31 10.71 32.22
N ASN A 160 -4.12 11.16 30.98
CA ASN A 160 -5.06 12.09 30.31
C ASN A 160 -6.43 11.46 30.03
N THR A 161 -6.54 10.15 30.24
CA THR A 161 -7.76 9.41 30.04
C THR A 161 -8.25 8.84 31.36
N SER A 162 -9.57 8.71 31.48
CA SER A 162 -10.21 8.08 32.62
C SER A 162 -10.78 6.73 32.20
N LEU A 163 -11.04 5.85 33.18
CA LEU A 163 -11.79 4.61 32.93
C LEU A 163 -13.08 4.87 32.15
N ASN A 164 -13.84 5.90 32.54
CA ASN A 164 -15.10 6.26 31.88
C ASN A 164 -14.89 6.70 30.43
N THR A 165 -13.81 7.42 30.14
CA THR A 165 -13.46 7.85 28.78
C THR A 165 -13.17 6.64 27.89
N VAL A 166 -12.37 5.69 28.37
CA VAL A 166 -12.04 4.46 27.63
C VAL A 166 -13.29 3.61 27.40
N VAL A 167 -14.11 3.42 28.43
CA VAL A 167 -15.39 2.68 28.32
C VAL A 167 -16.31 3.32 27.28
N ALA A 168 -16.50 4.64 27.33
CA ALA A 168 -17.35 5.35 26.38
C ALA A 168 -16.85 5.20 24.93
N LYS A 169 -15.53 5.29 24.71
CA LYS A 169 -14.94 5.09 23.37
C LYS A 169 -15.19 3.69 22.83
N ILE A 170 -14.96 2.66 23.66
CA ILE A 170 -15.21 1.26 23.26
C ILE A 170 -16.69 1.04 22.94
N GLN A 171 -17.60 1.61 23.74
CA GLN A 171 -19.05 1.51 23.50
C GLN A 171 -19.53 2.23 22.25
N LEU A 172 -18.80 3.25 21.79
CA LEU A 172 -19.12 4.03 20.59
C LEU A 172 -18.52 3.45 19.30
N LEU A 173 -17.74 2.35 19.39
CA LEU A 173 -17.21 1.66 18.22
C LEU A 173 -18.35 1.22 17.30
N ASN A 174 -18.23 1.57 16.02
CA ASN A 174 -19.27 1.29 15.03
C ASN A 174 -18.62 0.87 13.71
N ALA A 175 -18.78 -0.40 13.36
CA ALA A 175 -18.21 -1.02 12.16
C ALA A 175 -18.68 -0.39 10.84
N SER A 176 -19.81 0.32 10.84
CA SER A 176 -20.32 1.00 9.64
C SER A 176 -19.66 2.35 9.36
N ARG A 177 -18.86 2.89 10.30
CA ARG A 177 -18.15 4.16 10.10
C ARG A 177 -16.83 3.94 9.35
N SER A 178 -16.50 4.84 8.44
CA SER A 178 -15.19 4.85 7.77
C SER A 178 -14.03 5.01 8.76
N SER A 179 -14.26 5.64 9.91
CA SER A 179 -13.27 5.78 10.99
C SER A 179 -13.08 4.52 11.83
N PHE A 180 -13.87 3.45 11.64
CA PHE A 180 -13.90 2.29 12.54
C PHE A 180 -12.52 1.73 12.87
N HIS A 181 -11.68 1.49 11.85
CA HIS A 181 -10.34 0.93 12.04
C HIS A 181 -9.46 1.81 12.90
N LYS A 182 -9.56 3.13 12.70
CA LYS A 182 -8.86 4.13 13.50
C LYS A 182 -9.41 4.19 14.92
N ASP A 183 -10.72 4.20 15.08
CA ASP A 183 -11.39 4.28 16.37
C ASP A 183 -11.05 3.07 17.26
N VAL A 184 -10.98 1.86 16.68
CA VAL A 184 -10.54 0.63 17.38
C VAL A 184 -9.08 0.73 17.83
N ALA A 185 -8.19 1.17 16.93
CA ALA A 185 -6.77 1.32 17.24
C ALA A 185 -6.54 2.39 18.34
N ASP A 186 -7.24 3.51 18.24
CA ASP A 186 -7.19 4.60 19.23
C ASP A 186 -7.72 4.11 20.59
N ALA A 187 -8.82 3.35 20.63
CA ALA A 187 -9.37 2.77 21.86
C ALA A 187 -8.40 1.79 22.55
N ARG A 188 -7.74 0.90 21.78
CA ARG A 188 -6.73 -0.02 22.32
C ARG A 188 -5.51 0.74 22.84
N ALA A 189 -5.03 1.74 22.11
CA ALA A 189 -3.91 2.56 22.55
C ALA A 189 -4.23 3.27 23.88
N GLU A 190 -5.43 3.81 24.02
CA GLU A 190 -5.87 4.53 25.22
C GLU A 190 -6.07 3.59 26.43
N LEU A 191 -6.62 2.39 26.22
CA LEU A 191 -6.68 1.35 27.25
C LEU A 191 -5.30 0.92 27.73
N ASN A 192 -4.36 0.71 26.80
CA ASN A 192 -2.98 0.35 27.13
C ASN A 192 -2.29 1.48 27.91
N ALA A 193 -2.52 2.74 27.54
CA ALA A 193 -2.02 3.89 28.28
C ALA A 193 -2.58 3.93 29.72
N LEU A 194 -3.88 3.69 29.90
CA LEU A 194 -4.51 3.64 31.22
C LEU A 194 -3.92 2.51 32.09
N ARG A 195 -3.81 1.29 31.53
CA ARG A 195 -3.29 0.10 32.23
C ARG A 195 -1.81 0.18 32.58
N ARG A 196 -1.02 0.98 31.85
CA ARG A 196 0.41 1.18 32.14
C ARG A 196 0.68 1.85 33.49
N PHE A 197 -0.27 2.65 33.98
CA PHE A 197 -0.09 3.47 35.20
C PHE A 197 -1.08 3.15 36.31
N SER A 198 -2.09 2.34 36.02
CA SER A 198 -3.11 1.97 36.97
C SER A 198 -3.58 0.54 36.72
N ASN A 199 -3.81 -0.21 37.79
CA ASN A 199 -4.30 -1.58 37.69
C ASN A 199 -5.82 -1.58 37.49
N VAL A 200 -6.28 -1.02 36.36
CA VAL A 200 -7.71 -0.82 36.08
C VAL A 200 -8.28 -2.02 35.35
N SER A 201 -9.32 -2.59 35.92
CA SER A 201 -10.17 -3.56 35.24
C SER A 201 -11.34 -2.83 34.56
N LEU A 202 -11.64 -3.21 33.33
CA LEU A 202 -12.81 -2.70 32.63
C LEU A 202 -14.08 -3.35 33.19
N PRO A 203 -15.25 -2.67 33.11
CA PRO A 203 -16.52 -3.31 33.37
C PRO A 203 -16.70 -4.56 32.51
N SER A 204 -17.43 -5.55 33.05
CA SER A 204 -17.69 -6.82 32.36
C SER A 204 -18.25 -6.58 30.96
N GLY A 205 -17.74 -7.34 29.97
CA GLY A 205 -18.15 -7.26 28.57
C GLY A 205 -17.48 -6.16 27.73
N ILE A 206 -16.95 -5.09 28.34
CA ILE A 206 -16.32 -3.99 27.57
C ILE A 206 -15.04 -4.45 26.87
N GLU A 207 -14.21 -5.25 27.55
CA GLU A 207 -13.00 -5.77 26.94
C GLU A 207 -13.31 -6.74 25.78
N GLN A 208 -14.40 -7.51 25.89
CA GLN A 208 -14.84 -8.39 24.81
C GLN A 208 -15.29 -7.58 23.59
N LEU A 209 -16.03 -6.48 23.77
CA LEU A 209 -16.42 -5.60 22.66
C LEU A 209 -15.21 -5.08 21.88
N LEU A 210 -14.13 -4.71 22.58
CA LEU A 210 -12.89 -4.26 21.93
C LEU A 210 -12.22 -5.41 21.17
N LEU A 211 -12.15 -6.61 21.75
CA LEU A 211 -11.59 -7.79 21.10
C LEU A 211 -12.38 -8.19 19.84
N ASP A 212 -13.70 -8.17 19.91
CA ASP A 212 -14.58 -8.47 18.78
C ASP A 212 -14.36 -7.45 17.65
N ALA A 213 -14.25 -6.17 17.99
CA ALA A 213 -13.98 -5.11 17.02
C ALA A 213 -12.58 -5.24 16.37
N GLU A 214 -11.56 -5.61 17.13
CA GLU A 214 -10.21 -5.88 16.62
C GLU A 214 -10.18 -7.08 15.67
N GLN A 215 -10.93 -8.14 15.99
CA GLN A 215 -11.07 -9.29 15.11
C GLN A 215 -11.73 -8.89 13.79
N LEU A 216 -12.74 -8.02 13.84
CA LEU A 216 -13.40 -7.47 12.66
C LEU A 216 -12.42 -6.66 11.80
N VAL A 217 -11.61 -5.80 12.41
CA VAL A 217 -10.52 -5.07 11.73
C VAL A 217 -9.51 -6.03 11.07
N ALA A 218 -9.13 -7.12 11.75
CA ALA A 218 -8.23 -8.12 11.19
C ALA A 218 -8.85 -8.84 9.98
N ASN A 219 -10.15 -9.15 10.04
CA ASN A 219 -10.89 -9.75 8.94
C ASN A 219 -10.97 -8.80 7.73
N ASP A 220 -11.28 -7.52 7.95
CA ASP A 220 -11.31 -6.49 6.90
C ASP A 220 -9.96 -6.34 6.21
N LYS A 221 -8.87 -6.28 6.98
CA LYS A 221 -7.50 -6.25 6.43
C LYS A 221 -7.19 -7.48 5.62
N THR A 222 -7.63 -8.65 6.06
CA THR A 222 -7.45 -9.91 5.32
C THR A 222 -8.22 -9.91 4.00
N ALA A 223 -9.45 -9.39 4.00
CA ALA A 223 -10.26 -9.27 2.79
C ALA A 223 -9.62 -8.31 1.78
N ALA A 224 -9.18 -7.14 2.23
CA ALA A 224 -8.47 -6.18 1.41
C ALA A 224 -7.15 -6.76 0.86
N LYS A 225 -6.39 -7.48 1.68
CA LYS A 225 -5.12 -8.11 1.29
C LYS A 225 -5.29 -9.13 0.16
N LYS A 226 -6.39 -9.90 0.17
CA LYS A 226 -6.70 -10.83 -0.94
C LYS A 226 -6.88 -10.11 -2.27
N VAL A 227 -7.56 -8.95 -2.25
CA VAL A 227 -7.75 -8.14 -3.46
C VAL A 227 -6.46 -7.45 -3.86
N GLU A 228 -5.69 -6.93 -2.90
CA GLU A 228 -4.34 -6.39 -3.14
C GLU A 228 -3.44 -7.41 -3.85
N ASP A 229 -3.41 -8.66 -3.37
CA ASP A 229 -2.64 -9.75 -3.97
C ASP A 229 -3.15 -10.12 -5.36
N ALA A 230 -4.47 -10.12 -5.56
CA ALA A 230 -5.07 -10.37 -6.87
C ALA A 230 -4.72 -9.27 -7.89
N ILE A 231 -4.70 -8.00 -7.47
CA ILE A 231 -4.23 -6.88 -8.30
C ILE A 231 -2.73 -7.02 -8.59
N ALA A 232 -1.92 -7.38 -7.59
CA ALA A 232 -0.47 -7.56 -7.77
C ALA A 232 -0.12 -8.73 -8.70
N ALA A 233 -1.01 -9.71 -8.83
CA ALA A 233 -0.86 -10.83 -9.75
C ALA A 233 -1.23 -10.47 -11.20
N LEU A 234 -1.88 -9.32 -11.44
CA LEU A 234 -2.16 -8.85 -12.79
C LEU A 234 -0.85 -8.48 -13.51
N SER A 235 -0.77 -8.88 -14.77
CA SER A 235 0.40 -8.68 -15.61
C SER A 235 -0.04 -8.38 -17.03
N SER A 236 0.54 -7.33 -17.61
CA SER A 236 0.30 -6.93 -19.01
C SER A 236 0.71 -7.97 -20.04
N THR A 237 1.43 -9.02 -19.64
CA THR A 237 1.93 -10.06 -20.58
C THR A 237 1.24 -11.40 -20.44
N THR A 238 0.58 -11.64 -19.30
CA THR A 238 -0.01 -12.95 -18.98
C THR A 238 -1.47 -12.89 -18.58
N SER A 239 -1.97 -11.75 -18.10
CA SER A 239 -3.35 -11.59 -17.66
C SER A 239 -4.27 -11.21 -18.82
N THR A 240 -5.48 -11.72 -18.79
CA THR A 240 -6.53 -11.48 -19.79
C THR A 240 -7.51 -10.40 -19.32
N ALA A 241 -8.38 -9.92 -20.22
CA ALA A 241 -9.48 -9.02 -19.84
C ALA A 241 -10.41 -9.66 -18.79
N HIS A 242 -10.61 -10.98 -18.84
CA HIS A 242 -11.40 -11.71 -17.85
C HIS A 242 -10.74 -11.69 -16.45
N ASP A 243 -9.42 -11.79 -16.38
CA ASP A 243 -8.68 -11.69 -15.11
C ASP A 243 -8.85 -10.31 -14.48
N VAL A 244 -8.69 -9.25 -15.29
CA VAL A 244 -8.92 -7.86 -14.84
C VAL A 244 -10.36 -7.66 -14.35
N GLN A 245 -11.35 -8.20 -15.08
CA GLN A 245 -12.76 -8.12 -14.70
C GLN A 245 -13.07 -8.90 -13.41
N THR A 246 -12.41 -10.05 -13.20
CA THR A 246 -12.53 -10.83 -11.96
C THR A 246 -12.01 -10.06 -10.77
N VAL A 247 -10.83 -9.44 -10.90
CA VAL A 247 -10.24 -8.60 -9.85
C VAL A 247 -11.10 -7.36 -9.57
N LYS A 248 -11.64 -6.71 -10.62
CA LYS A 248 -12.60 -5.61 -10.48
C LYS A 248 -13.83 -6.01 -9.67
N THR A 249 -14.44 -7.15 -10.02
CA THR A 249 -15.63 -7.66 -9.31
C THR A 249 -15.32 -7.98 -7.85
N ALA A 250 -14.14 -8.55 -7.57
CA ALA A 250 -13.69 -8.82 -6.21
C ALA A 250 -13.49 -7.53 -5.38
N PHE A 251 -12.95 -6.47 -6.00
CA PHE A 251 -12.82 -5.15 -5.37
C PHE A 251 -14.17 -4.49 -5.10
N GLU A 252 -15.10 -4.56 -6.05
CA GLU A 252 -16.46 -4.00 -5.92
C GLU A 252 -17.30 -4.73 -4.86
N ALA A 253 -16.99 -6.00 -4.57
CA ALA A 253 -17.63 -6.77 -3.51
C ALA A 253 -17.15 -6.39 -2.08
N LEU A 254 -16.02 -5.67 -1.96
CA LEU A 254 -15.52 -5.20 -0.66
C LEU A 254 -16.42 -4.11 -0.08
N THR A 255 -16.49 -4.04 1.26
CA THR A 255 -17.16 -2.91 1.92
C THR A 255 -16.39 -1.59 1.69
N PRO A 256 -17.03 -0.41 1.82
CA PRO A 256 -16.34 0.87 1.66
C PRO A 256 -15.10 1.03 2.56
N VAL A 257 -15.15 0.44 3.77
CA VAL A 257 -14.02 0.45 4.71
C VAL A 257 -12.88 -0.45 4.19
N GLN A 258 -13.20 -1.63 3.66
CA GLN A 258 -12.23 -2.57 3.10
C GLN A 258 -11.57 -2.03 1.82
N GLN A 259 -12.33 -1.34 0.95
CA GLN A 259 -11.80 -0.74 -0.28
C GLN A 259 -10.69 0.30 0.00
N GLN A 260 -10.82 1.07 1.09
CA GLN A 260 -9.80 2.05 1.52
C GLN A 260 -8.48 1.39 1.95
N LEU A 261 -8.48 0.10 2.26
CA LEU A 261 -7.31 -0.64 2.69
C LEU A 261 -6.52 -1.27 1.54
N VAL A 262 -7.00 -1.17 0.29
CA VAL A 262 -6.31 -1.74 -0.89
C VAL A 262 -5.38 -0.69 -1.49
N PRO A 263 -4.05 -0.75 -1.25
CA PRO A 263 -3.14 0.35 -1.57
C PRO A 263 -2.85 0.47 -3.07
N ASN A 264 -2.96 -0.63 -3.83
CA ASN A 264 -2.62 -0.73 -5.24
C ASN A 264 -3.83 -0.62 -6.18
N VAL A 265 -4.96 -0.08 -5.72
CA VAL A 265 -6.18 0.08 -6.54
C VAL A 265 -5.93 0.84 -7.85
N TRP A 266 -4.99 1.78 -7.87
CA TRP A 266 -4.64 2.52 -9.09
C TRP A 266 -4.09 1.63 -10.21
N THR A 267 -3.35 0.58 -9.88
CA THR A 267 -2.89 -0.39 -10.88
C THR A 267 -4.07 -1.08 -11.57
N LEU A 268 -5.13 -1.42 -10.82
CA LEU A 268 -6.36 -1.96 -11.38
C LEU A 268 -7.06 -0.94 -12.28
N VAL A 269 -7.08 0.34 -11.90
CA VAL A 269 -7.64 1.42 -12.73
C VAL A 269 -6.90 1.54 -14.05
N ASP A 270 -5.57 1.51 -14.04
CA ASP A 270 -4.73 1.57 -15.25
C ASP A 270 -5.03 0.39 -16.20
N PHE A 271 -5.21 -0.82 -15.66
CA PHE A 271 -5.66 -1.98 -16.45
C PHE A 271 -7.05 -1.80 -17.05
N ILE A 272 -8.00 -1.21 -16.31
CA ILE A 272 -9.37 -0.95 -16.79
C ILE A 272 -9.39 0.16 -17.86
N GLN A 273 -8.53 1.17 -17.71
CA GLN A 273 -8.42 2.30 -18.64
C GLN A 273 -7.63 1.97 -19.92
N GLY A 274 -7.01 0.79 -19.99
CA GLY A 274 -6.28 0.33 -21.17
C GLY A 274 -4.87 0.90 -21.29
N GLU A 275 -4.28 1.40 -20.19
CA GLU A 275 -2.87 1.82 -20.15
C GLU A 275 -1.91 0.64 -20.34
N TYR A 276 -2.39 -0.58 -20.08
CA TYR A 276 -1.67 -1.83 -20.35
C TYR A 276 -2.30 -2.58 -21.53
N THR A 277 -1.51 -2.86 -22.57
CA THR A 277 -1.88 -3.82 -23.61
C THR A 277 -1.85 -5.23 -23.04
N LEU A 278 -3.03 -5.78 -22.70
CA LEU A 278 -3.18 -7.17 -22.25
C LEU A 278 -2.98 -8.14 -23.43
N PRO A 279 -2.44 -9.35 -23.20
CA PRO A 279 -2.47 -10.41 -24.19
C PRO A 279 -3.92 -10.72 -24.57
N THR A 280 -4.29 -10.39 -25.81
CA THR A 280 -5.33 -11.13 -26.52
C THR A 280 -4.82 -12.56 -26.72
N LYS A 281 -5.70 -13.55 -26.88
CA LYS A 281 -5.35 -14.93 -27.24
C LYS A 281 -4.72 -15.04 -28.65
N GLU A 282 -3.81 -14.15 -29.02
CA GLU A 282 -3.17 -14.08 -30.33
C GLU A 282 -1.65 -14.07 -30.19
N ASN A 283 -1.07 -15.25 -29.97
CA ASN A 283 0.26 -15.53 -30.51
C ASN A 283 0.44 -17.02 -30.87
N ILE A 284 -0.59 -17.58 -31.52
CA ILE A 284 -0.38 -18.62 -32.53
C ILE A 284 -0.81 -17.96 -33.84
N PRO A 285 0.09 -17.77 -34.82
CA PRO A 285 -0.32 -17.30 -36.14
C PRO A 285 -1.11 -18.41 -36.82
N LYS A 286 -2.40 -18.53 -36.53
CA LYS A 286 -3.37 -19.05 -37.48
C LYS A 286 -3.83 -17.85 -38.26
N LYS A 287 -3.20 -17.62 -39.41
CA LYS A 287 -3.78 -16.79 -40.47
C LYS A 287 -5.27 -17.16 -40.56
N PRO A 288 -6.22 -16.26 -40.23
CA PRO A 288 -7.63 -16.58 -40.39
C PRO A 288 -7.83 -16.88 -41.88
N ASP A 289 -8.37 -18.06 -42.18
CA ASP A 289 -8.66 -18.51 -43.54
C ASP A 289 -9.83 -17.66 -44.09
N SER A 290 -9.61 -16.37 -44.30
CA SER A 290 -10.62 -15.42 -44.69
C SER A 290 -11.27 -15.87 -46.00
N SER A 291 -12.59 -16.01 -46.00
CA SER A 291 -13.31 -16.43 -47.19
C SER A 291 -13.58 -15.22 -48.06
N ALA A 292 -13.10 -15.22 -49.31
CA ALA A 292 -13.42 -14.18 -50.30
C ALA A 292 -14.93 -14.09 -50.63
N SER A 293 -15.71 -15.10 -50.25
CA SER A 293 -17.18 -15.17 -50.37
C SER A 293 -17.93 -15.00 -49.05
N ALA A 294 -17.30 -14.40 -48.04
CA ALA A 294 -17.96 -14.13 -46.76
C ALA A 294 -19.08 -13.08 -46.91
N ALA A 295 -20.14 -13.23 -46.12
CA ALA A 295 -21.20 -12.26 -46.00
C ALA A 295 -20.66 -10.98 -45.39
N ILE A 296 -21.11 -9.85 -45.93
CA ILE A 296 -20.76 -8.53 -45.43
C ILE A 296 -21.85 -8.08 -44.45
N PRO A 297 -21.49 -7.57 -43.27
CA PRO A 297 -22.43 -6.99 -42.31
C PRO A 297 -23.27 -5.87 -42.96
N GLY A 298 -24.56 -5.80 -42.62
CA GLY A 298 -25.49 -4.82 -43.19
C GLY A 298 -26.00 -5.14 -44.60
N GLU A 299 -25.30 -5.99 -45.35
CA GLU A 299 -25.69 -6.40 -46.69
C GLU A 299 -26.50 -7.70 -46.69
N ILE A 300 -27.35 -7.85 -47.72
CA ILE A 300 -28.09 -9.09 -47.96
C ILE A 300 -27.21 -10.05 -48.76
N THR A 301 -26.83 -11.15 -48.12
CA THR A 301 -26.03 -12.20 -48.75
C THR A 301 -26.91 -13.40 -49.15
N ALA A 302 -26.90 -13.77 -50.42
CA ALA A 302 -27.57 -14.98 -50.89
C ALA A 302 -26.75 -16.24 -50.53
N MET A 303 -27.35 -17.18 -49.81
CA MET A 303 -26.68 -18.42 -49.41
C MET A 303 -26.52 -19.39 -50.59
N THR A 304 -25.39 -20.11 -50.63
CA THR A 304 -25.09 -21.10 -51.67
C THR A 304 -25.78 -22.43 -51.36
N LYS A 305 -26.59 -22.95 -52.30
CA LYS A 305 -27.32 -24.22 -52.14
C LYS A 305 -26.46 -25.43 -52.55
N SER A 306 -26.34 -26.40 -51.66
CA SER A 306 -25.81 -27.74 -51.94
C SER A 306 -26.79 -28.80 -51.43
N LYS A 307 -27.43 -29.52 -52.37
CA LYS A 307 -28.51 -30.47 -52.09
C LYS A 307 -29.65 -29.82 -51.29
N LYS A 308 -29.81 -30.22 -50.02
CA LYS A 308 -30.85 -29.74 -49.09
C LYS A 308 -30.33 -28.71 -48.09
N THR A 309 -29.08 -28.27 -48.24
CA THR A 309 -28.37 -27.40 -47.30
C THR A 309 -27.93 -26.12 -48.00
N TYR A 310 -28.23 -24.98 -47.40
CA TYR A 310 -27.71 -23.67 -47.78
C TYR A 310 -26.52 -23.34 -46.89
N LYS A 311 -25.48 -22.77 -47.46
CA LYS A 311 -24.27 -22.37 -46.74
C LYS A 311 -23.92 -20.91 -47.01
N ALA A 312 -23.51 -20.21 -45.96
CA ALA A 312 -22.83 -18.93 -46.02
C ALA A 312 -21.64 -18.94 -45.05
N LYS A 313 -20.73 -17.99 -45.22
CA LYS A 313 -19.55 -17.82 -44.38
C LYS A 313 -19.54 -16.39 -43.86
N ILE A 314 -19.08 -16.17 -42.63
CA ILE A 314 -18.80 -14.86 -42.05
C ILE A 314 -17.36 -14.90 -41.56
N ASN A 315 -16.58 -13.86 -41.85
CA ASN A 315 -15.24 -13.72 -41.28
C ASN A 315 -15.39 -13.10 -39.87
N VAL A 316 -14.72 -13.70 -38.90
CA VAL A 316 -14.65 -13.24 -37.51
C VAL A 316 -13.20 -12.91 -37.22
N ALA A 317 -12.90 -11.64 -36.93
CA ALA A 317 -11.55 -11.14 -36.64
C ALA A 317 -11.56 -10.34 -35.34
N ALA A 318 -10.49 -10.40 -34.55
CA ALA A 318 -10.40 -9.70 -33.26
C ALA A 318 -10.52 -8.18 -33.37
N SER A 319 -10.18 -7.61 -34.54
CA SER A 319 -10.22 -6.17 -34.78
C SER A 319 -11.55 -5.67 -35.36
N GLU A 320 -12.46 -6.56 -35.75
CA GLU A 320 -13.74 -6.18 -36.37
C GLU A 320 -14.87 -6.15 -35.35
N VAL A 321 -15.03 -5.02 -34.65
CA VAL A 321 -16.26 -4.74 -33.88
C VAL A 321 -17.35 -4.33 -34.88
N ASN A 322 -18.00 -5.32 -35.49
CA ASN A 322 -19.13 -5.03 -36.35
C ASN A 322 -20.41 -4.84 -35.51
N THR A 323 -21.04 -3.67 -35.64
CA THR A 323 -22.27 -3.31 -34.92
C THR A 323 -23.53 -3.64 -35.71
N GLU A 324 -23.41 -4.03 -36.97
CA GLU A 324 -24.50 -4.38 -37.88
C GLU A 324 -24.77 -5.88 -37.89
N ARG A 325 -25.98 -6.25 -38.32
CA ARG A 325 -26.42 -7.65 -38.43
C ARG A 325 -26.06 -8.22 -39.80
N PHE A 326 -25.88 -9.54 -39.90
CA PHE A 326 -25.75 -10.20 -41.21
C PHE A 326 -27.09 -10.75 -41.65
N ILE A 327 -27.48 -10.48 -42.90
CA ILE A 327 -28.76 -10.91 -43.45
C ILE A 327 -28.49 -11.95 -44.53
N LEU A 328 -28.86 -13.20 -44.27
CA LEU A 328 -28.60 -14.34 -45.14
C LEU A 328 -29.90 -14.85 -45.73
N THR A 329 -30.03 -14.89 -47.06
CA THR A 329 -31.27 -15.30 -47.72
C THR A 329 -31.11 -16.61 -48.49
N THR A 330 -32.16 -17.44 -48.49
CA THR A 330 -32.20 -18.71 -49.23
C THR A 330 -33.25 -18.66 -50.34
N LYS A 331 -33.08 -19.50 -51.36
CA LYS A 331 -34.08 -19.66 -52.44
C LYS A 331 -35.38 -20.31 -51.96
N ASP A 332 -35.39 -20.95 -50.79
CA ASP A 332 -36.57 -21.62 -50.21
C ASP A 332 -37.35 -20.70 -49.25
N LYS A 333 -37.24 -19.37 -49.44
CA LYS A 333 -37.91 -18.31 -48.68
C LYS A 333 -37.66 -18.36 -47.17
N ILE A 334 -36.41 -18.64 -46.82
CA ILE A 334 -35.91 -18.53 -45.44
C ILE A 334 -34.85 -17.44 -45.41
N THR A 335 -34.97 -16.53 -44.45
CA THR A 335 -33.96 -15.50 -44.14
C THR A 335 -33.42 -15.74 -42.73
N ILE A 336 -32.10 -15.73 -42.58
CA ILE A 336 -31.41 -15.82 -41.30
C ILE A 336 -30.79 -14.46 -41.00
N ILE A 337 -31.05 -13.94 -39.81
CA ILE A 337 -30.41 -12.73 -39.31
C ILE A 337 -29.46 -13.16 -38.19
N ILE A 338 -28.16 -13.01 -38.45
CA ILE A 338 -27.13 -13.21 -37.44
C ILE A 338 -26.92 -11.85 -36.74
N PRO A 339 -26.96 -11.80 -35.40
CA PRO A 339 -26.74 -10.57 -34.66
C PRO A 339 -25.31 -10.05 -34.87
N PRO A 340 -25.01 -8.82 -34.40
CA PRO A 340 -23.67 -8.26 -34.56
C PRO A 340 -22.60 -9.10 -33.84
N LEU A 341 -21.38 -9.13 -34.38
CA LEU A 341 -20.33 -10.03 -33.88
C LEU A 341 -19.88 -9.73 -32.44
N TYR A 342 -20.09 -8.51 -31.93
CA TYR A 342 -19.82 -8.20 -30.52
C TYR A 342 -20.70 -8.99 -29.54
N THR A 343 -21.79 -9.61 -30.03
CA THR A 343 -22.68 -10.47 -29.23
C THR A 343 -22.26 -11.94 -29.28
N LEU A 344 -21.20 -12.29 -30.02
CA LEU A 344 -20.67 -13.64 -30.07
C LEU A 344 -19.94 -13.94 -28.76
N VAL A 345 -20.36 -14.99 -28.06
CA VAL A 345 -19.76 -15.41 -26.78
C VAL A 345 -18.44 -16.16 -27.01
N ASN A 346 -18.31 -16.82 -28.16
CA ASN A 346 -17.07 -17.51 -28.53
C ASN A 346 -15.95 -16.48 -28.79
N GLU A 347 -14.84 -16.58 -28.04
CA GLU A 347 -13.66 -15.73 -28.17
C GLU A 347 -12.71 -16.15 -29.32
N ASP A 348 -13.19 -16.95 -30.28
CA ASP A 348 -12.37 -17.47 -31.38
C ASP A 348 -12.42 -16.55 -32.61
N GLU A 349 -11.37 -16.62 -33.44
CA GLU A 349 -11.30 -15.96 -34.74
C GLU A 349 -11.28 -16.98 -35.88
N GLY A 350 -11.76 -16.58 -37.06
CA GLY A 350 -11.73 -17.43 -38.25
C GLY A 350 -12.99 -17.32 -39.10
N VAL A 351 -13.39 -18.44 -39.70
CA VAL A 351 -14.59 -18.50 -40.55
C VAL A 351 -15.73 -19.12 -39.78
N MET A 352 -16.76 -18.33 -39.56
CA MET A 352 -18.05 -18.81 -39.10
C MET A 352 -18.83 -19.35 -40.29
N GLU A 353 -19.15 -20.64 -40.27
CA GLU A 353 -20.02 -21.27 -41.24
C GLU A 353 -21.46 -21.29 -40.74
N ILE A 354 -22.37 -20.77 -41.57
CA ILE A 354 -23.81 -20.78 -41.33
C ILE A 354 -24.42 -21.77 -42.31
N GLN A 355 -25.06 -22.80 -41.77
CA GLN A 355 -25.71 -23.85 -42.55
C GLN A 355 -27.19 -23.94 -42.19
N VAL A 356 -28.05 -23.84 -43.21
CA VAL A 356 -29.49 -24.04 -43.06
C VAL A 356 -29.90 -25.25 -43.88
N THR A 357 -30.38 -26.31 -43.23
CA THR A 357 -30.83 -27.53 -43.91
C THR A 357 -32.34 -27.67 -43.83
N LYS A 358 -33.01 -27.68 -44.99
CA LYS A 358 -34.46 -27.89 -45.10
C LYS A 358 -34.76 -29.30 -45.58
N ARG A 359 -35.38 -30.13 -44.74
CA ARG A 359 -35.84 -31.49 -45.06
C ARG A 359 -37.35 -31.59 -44.83
N GLY A 360 -38.13 -31.37 -45.88
CA GLY A 360 -39.59 -31.36 -45.77
C GLY A 360 -40.04 -30.24 -44.86
N ASN A 361 -40.70 -30.59 -43.75
CA ASN A 361 -41.14 -29.66 -42.72
C ASN A 361 -40.09 -29.37 -41.64
N ARG A 362 -38.88 -29.94 -41.72
CA ARG A 362 -37.81 -29.74 -40.73
C ARG A 362 -36.76 -28.76 -41.24
N ILE A 363 -36.41 -27.78 -40.42
CA ILE A 363 -35.38 -26.76 -40.69
C ILE A 363 -34.33 -26.87 -39.58
N THR A 364 -33.07 -27.11 -39.94
CA THR A 364 -31.95 -27.12 -39.00
C THR A 364 -31.04 -25.93 -39.31
N LEU A 365 -30.83 -25.06 -38.32
CA LEU A 365 -29.81 -24.02 -38.33
C LEU A 365 -28.59 -24.56 -37.57
N ALA A 366 -27.44 -24.63 -38.25
CA ALA A 366 -26.16 -24.92 -37.64
C ALA A 366 -25.22 -23.76 -37.91
N VAL A 367 -24.70 -23.16 -36.84
CA VAL A 367 -23.72 -22.09 -36.87
C VAL A 367 -22.48 -22.58 -36.14
N THR A 368 -21.36 -22.63 -36.85
CA THR A 368 -20.10 -23.13 -36.30
C THR A 368 -18.94 -22.20 -36.64
N LEU A 369 -18.09 -21.90 -35.68
CA LEU A 369 -16.84 -21.19 -35.87
C LEU A 369 -15.70 -22.19 -35.71
N ASN A 370 -14.84 -22.31 -36.73
CA ASN A 370 -13.76 -23.30 -36.74
C ASN A 370 -14.25 -24.75 -36.51
N LYS A 371 -15.48 -25.07 -36.93
CA LYS A 371 -16.20 -26.35 -36.76
C LYS A 371 -16.76 -26.62 -35.36
N GLU A 372 -16.61 -25.69 -34.42
CA GLU A 372 -17.24 -25.76 -33.10
C GLU A 372 -18.56 -24.97 -33.09
N PRO A 373 -19.60 -25.43 -32.37
CA PRO A 373 -20.85 -24.68 -32.21
C PRO A 373 -20.64 -23.30 -31.57
N VAL A 374 -21.42 -22.32 -32.00
CA VAL A 374 -21.36 -20.96 -31.41
C VAL A 374 -22.59 -20.61 -30.58
N VAL A 375 -22.39 -19.69 -29.65
CA VAL A 375 -23.42 -19.09 -28.80
C VAL A 375 -23.36 -17.57 -28.97
N PHE A 376 -24.53 -16.95 -29.10
CA PHE A 376 -24.69 -15.50 -29.09
C PHE A 376 -25.45 -15.04 -27.84
N ASP A 377 -25.04 -13.92 -27.26
CA ASP A 377 -25.79 -13.22 -26.20
C ASP A 377 -27.06 -12.55 -26.74
N ALA A 378 -27.16 -12.38 -28.06
CA ALA A 378 -28.34 -11.87 -28.76
C ALA A 378 -29.00 -12.96 -29.61
N ASN A 379 -30.31 -12.85 -29.81
CA ASN A 379 -31.07 -13.79 -30.62
C ASN A 379 -30.69 -13.69 -32.11
N MET A 380 -30.32 -14.84 -32.70
CA MET A 380 -30.45 -15.06 -34.14
C MET A 380 -31.92 -15.18 -34.49
N GLU A 381 -32.31 -14.63 -35.64
CA GLU A 381 -33.69 -14.70 -36.13
C GLU A 381 -33.77 -15.55 -37.40
N ILE A 382 -34.72 -16.48 -37.42
CA ILE A 382 -35.03 -17.33 -38.57
C ILE A 382 -36.41 -16.94 -39.06
N ILE A 383 -36.45 -16.27 -40.20
CA ILE A 383 -37.68 -15.78 -40.83
C ILE A 383 -38.08 -16.78 -41.91
N ILE A 384 -39.24 -17.39 -41.76
CA ILE A 384 -39.82 -18.34 -42.71
C ILE A 384 -41.03 -17.69 -43.36
N GLU A 385 -41.01 -17.54 -44.68
CA GLU A 385 -42.11 -16.92 -45.42
C GLU A 385 -43.03 -17.96 -46.07
N GLY A 386 -44.32 -17.66 -46.12
CA GLY A 386 -45.30 -18.46 -46.86
C GLY A 386 -45.85 -19.66 -46.10
N LEU A 387 -45.71 -19.68 -44.76
CA LEU A 387 -46.47 -20.60 -43.91
C LEU A 387 -47.89 -20.09 -43.73
N THR A 388 -48.84 -21.00 -43.55
CA THR A 388 -50.23 -20.67 -43.20
C THR A 388 -50.30 -20.14 -41.77
N ALA A 389 -51.20 -19.21 -41.48
CA ALA A 389 -51.32 -18.59 -40.14
C ALA A 389 -51.58 -19.61 -39.00
N ASN A 390 -52.11 -20.80 -39.33
CA ASN A 390 -52.38 -21.86 -38.35
C ASN A 390 -51.19 -22.81 -38.14
N SER A 391 -50.07 -22.62 -38.84
CA SER A 391 -48.88 -23.45 -38.66
C SER A 391 -48.26 -23.21 -37.28
N SER A 392 -47.89 -24.28 -36.60
CA SER A 392 -47.07 -24.21 -35.38
C SER A 392 -45.64 -24.66 -35.65
N ILE A 393 -44.72 -24.19 -34.82
CA ILE A 393 -43.30 -24.55 -34.88
C ILE A 393 -42.93 -25.17 -33.55
N ILE A 394 -42.31 -26.35 -33.60
CA ILE A 394 -41.80 -27.07 -32.43
C ILE A 394 -40.31 -27.29 -32.59
N HIS A 395 -39.59 -27.37 -31.47
CA HIS A 395 -38.19 -27.76 -31.44
C HIS A 395 -37.96 -28.86 -30.38
N SER A 396 -36.80 -29.49 -30.41
CA SER A 396 -36.42 -30.52 -29.44
C SER A 396 -35.57 -29.89 -28.36
N ASN A 397 -36.02 -29.95 -27.10
CA ASN A 397 -35.19 -29.51 -25.98
C ASN A 397 -34.04 -30.50 -25.70
N GLU A 398 -33.17 -30.18 -24.74
CA GLU A 398 -31.98 -30.99 -24.37
C GLU A 398 -32.31 -32.45 -24.00
N LEU A 399 -33.56 -32.71 -23.58
CA LEU A 399 -34.05 -34.05 -23.22
C LEU A 399 -34.69 -34.80 -24.40
N GLY A 400 -34.65 -34.22 -25.61
CA GLY A 400 -35.24 -34.77 -26.83
C GLY A 400 -36.77 -34.62 -26.93
N ASN A 401 -37.41 -33.96 -25.95
CA ASN A 401 -38.86 -33.75 -25.95
C ASN A 401 -39.23 -32.67 -26.96
N ARG A 402 -40.35 -32.89 -27.68
CA ARG A 402 -40.93 -31.90 -28.59
C ARG A 402 -41.66 -30.83 -27.79
N VAL A 403 -41.17 -29.61 -27.82
CA VAL A 403 -41.77 -28.45 -27.15
C VAL A 403 -42.10 -27.36 -28.18
N PRO A 404 -43.15 -26.54 -27.96
CA PRO A 404 -43.42 -25.39 -28.79
C PRO A 404 -42.20 -24.47 -28.85
N ALA A 405 -41.81 -24.03 -30.04
CA ALA A 405 -40.83 -22.96 -30.19
C ALA A 405 -41.54 -21.62 -30.07
N ASP A 406 -40.92 -20.64 -29.41
CA ASP A 406 -41.43 -19.28 -29.41
C ASP A 406 -41.20 -18.64 -30.79
N PHE A 407 -42.27 -18.15 -31.41
CA PHE A 407 -42.20 -17.46 -32.69
C PHE A 407 -43.17 -16.27 -32.78
N ILE A 408 -42.80 -15.29 -33.58
CA ILE A 408 -43.59 -14.09 -33.84
C ILE A 408 -44.15 -14.15 -35.26
N ILE A 409 -45.46 -13.89 -35.41
CA ILE A 409 -46.10 -13.77 -36.73
C ILE A 409 -46.13 -12.30 -37.14
N SER A 410 -45.54 -11.98 -38.30
CA SER A 410 -45.57 -10.65 -38.91
C SER A 410 -45.98 -10.77 -40.38
N GLY A 411 -47.28 -10.64 -40.65
CA GLY A 411 -47.84 -10.86 -41.99
C GLY A 411 -47.72 -12.33 -42.42
N ASN A 412 -47.02 -12.59 -43.53
CA ASN A 412 -46.76 -13.96 -44.02
C ASN A 412 -45.48 -14.61 -43.45
N ARG A 413 -44.83 -13.95 -42.48
CA ARG A 413 -43.53 -14.31 -41.94
C ARG A 413 -43.67 -14.86 -40.53
N HIS A 414 -43.04 -16.00 -40.29
CA HIS A 414 -42.88 -16.59 -38.97
C HIS A 414 -41.43 -16.43 -38.55
N ILE A 415 -41.20 -15.73 -37.44
CA ILE A 415 -39.87 -15.37 -36.94
C ILE A 415 -39.58 -16.20 -35.70
N VAL A 416 -38.65 -17.14 -35.81
CA VAL A 416 -38.14 -17.95 -34.70
C VAL A 416 -36.86 -17.33 -34.17
N GLN A 417 -36.69 -17.28 -32.86
CA GLN A 417 -35.51 -16.73 -32.20
C GLN A 417 -34.70 -17.82 -31.48
N THR A 418 -33.38 -17.79 -31.62
CA THR A 418 -32.47 -18.72 -30.92
C THR A 418 -31.09 -18.09 -30.72
N THR A 419 -30.41 -18.43 -29.63
CA THR A 419 -29.02 -18.01 -29.35
C THR A 419 -27.99 -19.07 -29.76
N ILE A 420 -28.44 -20.27 -30.11
CA ILE A 420 -27.60 -21.43 -30.46
C ILE A 420 -28.10 -22.11 -31.74
N SER A 421 -27.29 -23.03 -32.27
CA SER A 421 -27.72 -23.94 -33.33
C SER A 421 -28.92 -24.79 -32.87
N ASP A 422 -29.96 -24.92 -33.70
CA ASP A 422 -31.19 -25.62 -33.33
C ASP A 422 -31.92 -26.22 -34.55
N THR A 423 -32.84 -27.14 -34.29
CA THR A 423 -33.70 -27.79 -35.28
C THR A 423 -35.17 -27.59 -34.96
N PHE A 424 -35.86 -26.99 -35.92
CA PHE A 424 -37.27 -26.68 -35.88
C PHE A 424 -38.07 -27.61 -36.81
N GLN A 425 -39.26 -28.01 -36.38
CA GLN A 425 -40.21 -28.76 -37.19
C GLN A 425 -41.50 -27.95 -37.33
N ILE A 426 -41.89 -27.71 -38.57
CA ILE A 426 -43.16 -27.07 -38.91
C ILE A 426 -44.27 -28.12 -38.84
N VAL A 427 -45.33 -27.81 -38.12
CA VAL A 427 -46.56 -28.59 -38.05
C VAL A 427 -47.65 -27.80 -38.76
N TYR A 428 -48.10 -28.33 -39.89
CA TYR A 428 -49.24 -27.77 -40.61
C TYR A 428 -50.51 -28.28 -39.94
N ASN A 429 -51.31 -27.37 -39.39
CA ASN A 429 -52.62 -27.68 -38.81
C ASN A 429 -53.72 -27.49 -39.85
#